data_AF-A0A4R2R556-F1
#
_entry.id   AF-A0A4R2R556-F1
#
_cell.length_a   1.000
_cell.length_b   1.000
_cell.length_c   1.000
_cell.angle_alpha   90.00
_cell.angle_beta   90.00
_cell.angle_gamma   90.00
#
_symmetry.space_group_name_H-M   'P 1'
#
loop_
_entity.id
_entity.type
_entity.pdbx_description
1 polymer ?
#
loop_
_entity_poly.entity_id
_entity_poly.type
_entity_poly.pdbx_seq_one_letter_code
_entity_poly.pdbx_strand_id
1 'polypeptide(L)'
;MQDRSGEAEPDWVFWVDEIEMDVMAGRCWTELHRPLRAVPALETVLCRFDPTHARDKALYLTWLAHAYIDAGEVEQGAKTAERALDLACGIASVRPITRVEEVSRRLSHHRNTPGVTALLDRLSERKEP
;
A
#
# COMPACT_ATOMS: atom_id res chain seq x y z
N MET A 1 -4.94 -49.44 7.03
CA MET A 1 -5.24 -49.66 5.61
C MET A 1 -6.14 -48.51 5.19
N GLN A 2 -5.66 -47.72 4.22
CA GLN A 2 -6.20 -46.44 3.75
C GLN A 2 -7.65 -46.52 3.26
N ASP A 3 -8.40 -45.42 3.41
CA ASP A 3 -8.77 -44.66 2.21
C ASP A 3 -8.80 -43.15 2.51
N ARG A 4 -7.66 -42.49 2.26
CA ARG A 4 -7.60 -41.03 2.07
C ARG A 4 -7.98 -40.82 0.62
N SER A 5 -9.26 -40.60 0.35
CA SER A 5 -9.72 -40.16 -0.96
C SER A 5 -9.04 -38.83 -1.29
N GLY A 6 -8.00 -38.92 -2.11
CA GLY A 6 -7.21 -37.82 -2.63
C GLY A 6 -7.98 -37.03 -3.67
N GLU A 7 -9.07 -36.39 -3.29
CA GLU A 7 -9.51 -35.22 -4.02
C GLU A 7 -8.53 -34.10 -3.68
N ALA A 8 -7.72 -33.71 -4.67
CA ALA A 8 -6.98 -32.47 -4.59
C ALA A 8 -8.00 -31.36 -4.25
N GLU A 9 -7.72 -30.60 -3.19
CA GLU A 9 -8.58 -29.48 -2.81
C GLU A 9 -8.82 -28.62 -4.05
N PRO A 10 -10.08 -28.28 -4.38
CA PRO A 10 -10.38 -27.56 -5.61
C PRO A 10 -9.63 -26.23 -5.67
N ASP A 11 -9.22 -25.80 -6.87
CA ASP A 11 -8.43 -24.57 -7.06
C ASP A 11 -9.07 -23.30 -6.45
N TRP A 12 -10.40 -23.28 -6.26
CA TRP A 12 -11.10 -22.17 -5.60
C TRP A 12 -10.84 -22.09 -4.08
N VAL A 13 -10.39 -23.18 -3.44
CA VAL A 13 -9.99 -23.20 -2.03
C VAL A 13 -8.68 -22.41 -1.82
N PHE A 14 -7.82 -22.37 -2.84
CA PHE A 14 -6.54 -21.66 -2.81
C PHE A 14 -6.60 -20.25 -3.39
N TRP A 15 -7.80 -19.73 -3.68
CA TRP A 15 -7.96 -18.42 -4.31
C TRP A 15 -7.50 -17.26 -3.42
N VAL A 16 -7.49 -17.44 -2.10
CA VAL A 16 -6.92 -16.48 -1.15
C VAL A 16 -5.62 -17.08 -0.61
N ASP A 17 -4.49 -16.64 -1.14
CA ASP A 17 -3.21 -16.99 -0.52
C ASP A 17 -3.04 -16.22 0.81
N GLU A 18 -2.05 -16.64 1.62
CA GLU A 18 -1.74 -15.98 2.89
C GLU A 18 -1.45 -14.47 2.71
N ILE A 19 -0.91 -14.10 1.55
CA ILE A 19 -0.55 -12.73 1.19
C ILE A 19 -1.81 -11.88 1.04
N GLU A 20 -2.83 -12.34 0.30
CA GLU A 20 -4.09 -11.62 0.10
C GLU A 20 -4.83 -11.42 1.42
N MET A 21 -4.85 -12.44 2.29
CA MET A 21 -5.50 -12.33 3.60
C MET A 21 -4.82 -11.29 4.49
N ASP A 22 -3.49 -11.29 4.54
CA ASP A 22 -2.74 -10.31 5.32
C ASP A 22 -2.88 -8.88 4.76
N VAL A 23 -2.93 -8.71 3.43
CA VAL A 23 -3.23 -7.41 2.82
C VAL A 23 -4.62 -6.94 3.23
N MET A 24 -5.64 -7.80 3.15
CA MET A 24 -7.00 -7.40 3.53
C MET A 24 -7.07 -7.02 5.00
N ALA A 25 -6.42 -7.78 5.88
CA ALA A 25 -6.31 -7.43 7.29
C ALA A 25 -5.63 -6.06 7.49
N GLY A 26 -4.49 -5.83 6.82
CA GLY A 26 -3.77 -4.57 6.87
C GLY A 26 -4.64 -3.38 6.45
N ARG A 27 -5.37 -3.51 5.33
CA ARG A 27 -6.31 -2.48 4.83
C ARG A 27 -7.44 -2.20 5.83
N CYS A 28 -8.05 -3.25 6.38
CA CYS A 28 -9.07 -3.12 7.41
C CYS A 28 -8.54 -2.37 8.64
N TRP A 29 -7.33 -2.68 9.10
CA TRP A 29 -6.73 -1.97 10.24
C TRP A 29 -6.40 -0.50 9.91
N THR A 30 -6.01 -0.18 8.67
CA THR A 30 -5.84 1.21 8.23
C THR A 30 -7.17 1.97 8.26
N GLU A 31 -8.25 1.42 7.70
CA GLU A 31 -9.58 2.07 7.74
C GLU A 31 -10.09 2.27 9.17
N LEU A 32 -9.74 1.36 10.10
CA LEU A 32 -10.11 1.46 11.50
C LEU A 32 -9.20 2.36 12.33
N HIS A 33 -8.23 3.04 11.71
CA HIS A 33 -7.22 3.85 12.39
C HIS A 33 -6.54 3.08 13.54
N ARG A 34 -6.09 1.84 13.23
CA ARG A 34 -5.34 0.95 14.14
C ARG A 34 -3.90 0.79 13.65
N PRO A 35 -3.07 1.85 13.70
CA PRO A 35 -1.74 1.85 13.07
C PRO A 35 -0.82 0.76 13.58
N LEU A 36 -0.84 0.45 14.88
CA LEU A 36 -0.02 -0.60 15.50
C LEU A 36 -0.33 -2.02 14.99
N ARG A 37 -1.47 -2.22 14.32
CA ARG A 37 -1.82 -3.48 13.65
C ARG A 37 -1.63 -3.38 12.14
N ALA A 38 -1.98 -2.24 11.55
CA ALA A 38 -1.92 -2.01 10.11
C ALA A 38 -0.48 -2.01 9.57
N VAL A 39 0.42 -1.27 10.21
CA VAL A 39 1.82 -1.12 9.77
C VAL A 39 2.53 -2.47 9.67
N PRO A 40 2.63 -3.29 10.73
CA PRO A 40 3.37 -4.56 10.63
C PRO A 40 2.75 -5.55 9.65
N ALA A 41 1.41 -5.57 9.52
CA ALA A 41 0.73 -6.43 8.55
C ALA A 41 1.09 -6.04 7.11
N LEU A 42 0.99 -4.74 6.78
CA LEU A 42 1.27 -4.24 5.44
C LEU A 42 2.77 -4.31 5.10
N GLU A 43 3.67 -4.03 6.05
CA GLU A 43 5.13 -4.18 5.84
C GLU A 43 5.51 -5.63 5.54
N THR A 44 4.99 -6.58 6.32
CA THR A 44 5.28 -8.02 6.16
C THR A 44 4.93 -8.48 4.75
N VAL A 45 3.74 -8.09 4.27
CA VAL A 45 3.29 -8.47 2.94
C VAL A 45 4.07 -7.77 1.84
N LEU A 46 4.26 -6.45 1.95
CA LEU A 46 4.96 -5.67 0.91
C LEU A 46 6.43 -6.11 0.71
N CYS A 47 7.04 -6.71 1.73
CA CYS A 47 8.36 -7.35 1.65
C CYS A 47 8.37 -8.63 0.81
N ARG A 48 7.23 -9.34 0.70
CA ARG A 48 7.08 -10.58 -0.09
C ARG A 48 6.76 -10.32 -1.57
N PHE A 49 6.42 -9.08 -1.95
CA PHE A 49 6.02 -8.74 -3.33
C PHE A 49 7.22 -8.69 -4.28
N ASP A 50 7.20 -9.57 -5.28
CA ASP A 50 8.08 -9.56 -6.45
C ASP A 50 7.84 -8.33 -7.36
N PRO A 51 8.85 -7.82 -8.11
CA PRO A 51 8.69 -6.70 -9.03
C PRO A 51 7.55 -6.80 -10.05
N THR A 52 7.13 -8.02 -10.43
CA THR A 52 5.98 -8.25 -11.33
C THR A 52 4.65 -7.73 -10.77
N HIS A 53 4.54 -7.55 -9.46
CA HIS A 53 3.34 -7.07 -8.76
C HIS A 53 3.32 -5.54 -8.57
N ALA A 54 4.02 -4.78 -9.42
CA ALA A 54 4.21 -3.33 -9.26
C ALA A 54 2.90 -2.55 -9.07
N ARG A 55 1.81 -2.96 -9.75
CA ARG A 55 0.50 -2.30 -9.65
C ARG A 55 -0.11 -2.45 -8.26
N ASP A 56 -0.15 -3.67 -7.75
CA ASP A 56 -0.74 -3.97 -6.44
C ASP A 56 0.17 -3.45 -5.33
N LYS A 57 1.49 -3.53 -5.52
CA LYS A 57 2.47 -2.92 -4.62
C LYS A 57 2.28 -1.41 -4.49
N ALA A 58 2.10 -0.70 -5.60
CA ALA A 58 1.82 0.73 -5.60
C ALA A 58 0.54 1.04 -4.83
N LEU A 59 -0.53 0.25 -5.04
CA LEU A 59 -1.77 0.40 -4.29
C LEU A 59 -1.58 0.15 -2.79
N TYR A 60 -0.93 -0.94 -2.38
CA TYR A 60 -0.80 -1.28 -0.96
C TYR A 60 0.17 -0.37 -0.20
N LEU A 61 1.16 0.22 -0.88
CA LEU A 61 1.98 1.27 -0.30
C LEU A 61 1.15 2.51 0.09
N THR A 62 0.05 2.85 -0.61
CA THR A 62 -0.79 3.99 -0.18
C THR A 62 -1.53 3.69 1.12
N TRP A 63 -1.93 2.44 1.34
CA TRP A 63 -2.51 1.99 2.61
C TRP A 63 -1.51 2.03 3.76
N LEU A 64 -0.27 1.62 3.50
CA LEU A 64 0.80 1.70 4.49
C LEU A 64 1.15 3.15 4.82
N ALA A 65 1.19 4.03 3.82
CA ALA A 65 1.41 5.46 4.03
C ALA A 65 0.31 6.08 4.92
N HIS A 66 -0.96 5.74 4.70
CA HIS A 66 -2.05 6.14 5.60
C HIS A 66 -1.86 5.63 7.04
N ALA A 67 -1.44 4.37 7.19
CA ALA A 67 -1.19 3.80 8.51
C ALA A 67 -0.02 4.49 9.24
N TYR A 68 1.06 4.85 8.55
CA TYR A 68 2.14 5.66 9.15
C TYR A 68 1.67 7.05 9.56
N ILE A 69 0.83 7.71 8.74
CA ILE A 69 0.25 9.01 9.11
C ILE A 69 -0.60 8.87 10.38
N ASP A 70 -1.41 7.82 10.49
CA ASP A 70 -2.21 7.53 11.70
C ASP A 70 -1.32 7.21 12.92
N ALA A 71 -0.12 6.66 12.70
CA ALA A 71 0.87 6.41 13.74
C ALA A 71 1.62 7.67 14.20
N GLY A 72 1.46 8.80 13.50
CA GLY A 72 2.27 10.00 13.70
C GLY A 72 3.63 9.98 13.01
N GLU A 73 3.93 8.92 12.25
CA GLU A 73 5.19 8.71 11.52
C GLU A 73 5.16 9.39 10.14
N VAL A 74 5.00 10.72 10.14
CA VAL A 74 4.72 11.52 8.93
C VAL A 74 5.82 11.37 7.87
N GLU A 75 7.09 11.44 8.26
CA GLU A 75 8.23 11.32 7.33
C GLU A 75 8.22 9.96 6.62
N GLN A 76 7.97 8.89 7.38
CA GLN A 76 7.88 7.55 6.84
C GLN A 76 6.64 7.38 5.95
N GLY A 77 5.51 8.02 6.31
CA GLY A 77 4.34 8.14 5.46
C GLY A 77 4.64 8.79 4.11
N ALA A 78 5.37 9.91 4.11
CA ALA A 78 5.77 10.62 2.90
C ALA A 78 6.69 9.77 2.01
N LYS A 79 7.73 9.16 2.58
CA LYS A 79 8.63 8.25 1.87
C LYS A 79 7.89 7.05 1.26
N THR A 80 6.90 6.53 1.97
CA THR A 80 6.09 5.40 1.48
C THR A 80 5.18 5.83 0.32
N ALA A 81 4.56 7.01 0.41
CA ALA A 81 3.77 7.58 -0.67
C ALA A 81 4.61 7.92 -1.91
N GLU A 82 5.86 8.35 -1.71
CA GLU A 82 6.81 8.57 -2.80
C GLU A 82 7.11 7.27 -3.57
N ARG A 83 7.41 6.18 -2.85
CA ARG A 83 7.60 4.86 -3.49
C ARG A 83 6.36 4.39 -4.24
N ALA A 84 5.16 4.68 -3.72
CA ALA A 84 3.91 4.39 -4.41
C ALA A 84 3.79 5.20 -5.71
N LEU A 85 4.17 6.49 -5.69
CA LEU A 85 4.19 7.35 -6.88
C LEU A 85 5.16 6.83 -7.94
N ASP A 86 6.38 6.47 -7.55
CA ASP A 86 7.40 5.95 -8.48
C ASP A 86 6.92 4.70 -9.21
N LEU A 87 6.32 3.75 -8.49
CA LEU A 87 5.74 2.55 -9.08
C LEU A 87 4.52 2.89 -9.95
N ALA A 88 3.68 3.83 -9.54
CA ALA A 88 2.49 4.22 -10.28
C ALA A 88 2.83 4.90 -11.62
N CYS A 89 3.91 5.69 -11.68
CA CYS A 89 4.37 6.33 -12.91
C CYS A 89 4.78 5.33 -14.00
N GLY A 90 5.24 4.14 -13.62
CA GLY A 90 5.62 3.08 -14.57
C GLY A 90 4.47 2.26 -15.15
N ILE A 91 3.22 2.54 -14.76
CA ILE A 91 2.08 1.66 -15.04
C ILE A 91 0.96 2.42 -15.74
N ALA A 92 0.38 1.84 -16.79
CA ALA A 92 -0.83 2.33 -17.44
C ALA A 92 -2.07 2.12 -16.54
N SER A 93 -2.13 2.78 -15.37
CA SER A 93 -3.25 2.72 -14.45
C SER A 93 -3.41 4.02 -13.67
N VAL A 94 -4.64 4.54 -13.65
CA VAL A 94 -4.99 5.78 -12.93
C VAL A 94 -5.15 5.54 -11.43
N ARG A 95 -5.58 4.33 -11.03
CA ARG A 95 -6.01 4.02 -9.66
C ARG A 95 -4.94 4.25 -8.59
N PRO A 96 -3.68 3.76 -8.72
CA PRO A 96 -2.65 4.01 -7.71
C PRO A 96 -2.31 5.50 -7.58
N ILE A 97 -2.29 6.24 -8.69
CA ILE A 97 -2.02 7.69 -8.69
C ILE A 97 -3.10 8.43 -7.89
N THR A 98 -4.38 8.15 -8.13
CA THR A 98 -5.49 8.77 -7.36
C THR A 98 -5.35 8.52 -5.86
N ARG A 99 -4.91 7.31 -5.47
CA ARG A 99 -4.66 6.97 -4.06
C ARG A 99 -3.45 7.71 -3.48
N VAL A 100 -2.38 7.90 -4.25
CA VAL A 100 -1.25 8.75 -3.84
C VAL A 100 -1.70 10.19 -3.60
N GLU A 101 -2.58 10.73 -4.45
CA GLU A 101 -3.15 12.07 -4.25
C GLU A 101 -4.01 12.16 -2.99
N GLU A 102 -4.76 11.11 -2.63
CA GLU A 102 -5.48 11.00 -1.37
C GLU A 102 -4.55 11.07 -0.15
N VAL A 103 -3.46 10.29 -0.16
CA VAL A 103 -2.45 10.32 0.91
C VAL A 103 -1.83 11.72 1.02
N SER A 104 -1.50 12.32 -0.12
CA SER A 104 -0.83 13.61 -0.19
C SER A 104 -1.69 14.75 0.35
N ARG A 105 -3.02 14.69 0.16
CA ARG A 105 -3.94 15.63 0.81
C ARG A 105 -3.84 15.56 2.35
N ARG A 106 -3.72 14.36 2.93
CA ARG A 106 -3.53 14.21 4.38
C ARG A 106 -2.16 14.70 4.84
N LEU A 107 -1.10 14.35 4.11
CA LEU A 107 0.25 14.83 4.40
C LEU A 107 0.37 16.34 4.29
N SER A 108 -0.49 17.00 3.50
CA SER A 108 -0.44 18.45 3.30
C SER A 108 -0.64 19.29 4.57
N HIS A 109 -1.14 18.70 5.67
CA HIS A 109 -1.15 19.35 6.99
C HIS A 109 0.25 19.44 7.64
N HIS A 110 1.22 18.71 7.09
CA HIS A 110 2.60 18.61 7.56
C HIS A 110 3.62 19.15 6.54
N ARG A 111 3.22 20.13 5.72
CA ARG A 111 4.05 20.73 4.63
C ARG A 111 5.42 21.25 5.04
N ASN A 112 5.68 21.46 6.33
CA ASN A 112 6.99 21.87 6.85
C ASN A 112 7.97 20.69 7.01
N THR A 113 7.50 19.46 6.78
CA THR A 113 8.32 18.24 6.83
C THR A 113 8.97 18.05 5.46
N PRO A 114 10.32 17.99 5.34
CA PRO A 114 11.01 17.98 4.05
C PRO A 114 10.52 16.91 3.07
N GLY A 115 10.32 15.66 3.53
CA GLY A 115 9.82 14.58 2.68
C GLY A 115 8.40 14.83 2.17
N VAL A 116 7.56 15.52 2.94
CA VAL A 116 6.22 15.92 2.52
C VAL A 116 6.27 17.00 1.45
N THR A 117 7.09 18.03 1.64
CA THR A 117 7.25 19.11 0.67
C THR A 117 7.67 18.55 -0.69
N ALA A 118 8.73 17.72 -0.71
CA ALA A 118 9.24 17.11 -1.93
C ALA A 118 8.17 16.27 -2.67
N LEU A 119 7.39 15.47 -1.94
CA LEU A 119 6.30 14.69 -2.54
C LEU A 119 5.22 15.59 -3.17
N LEU A 120 4.84 16.67 -2.49
CA LEU A 120 3.81 17.59 -2.97
C LEU A 120 4.28 18.35 -4.22
N ASP A 121 5.53 18.78 -4.25
CA ASP A 121 6.12 19.48 -5.39
C ASP A 121 6.13 18.58 -6.64
N ARG A 122 6.59 17.32 -6.49
CA ARG A 122 6.55 16.32 -7.57
C ARG A 122 5.14 16.07 -8.11
N LEU A 123 4.13 16.07 -7.24
CA LEU A 123 2.73 15.90 -7.65
C LEU A 123 2.15 17.13 -8.35
N SER A 124 2.60 18.33 -8.01
CA SER A 124 2.22 19.55 -8.75
C SER A 124 2.84 19.58 -10.15
N GLU A 125 4.12 19.26 -10.29
CA GLU A 125 4.82 19.21 -11.58
C GLU A 125 4.15 18.23 -12.55
N ARG A 126 3.61 17.11 -12.04
CA ARG A 126 2.87 16.13 -12.84
C ARG A 126 1.49 16.62 -13.31
N LYS A 127 0.91 17.63 -12.66
CA LYS A 127 -0.39 18.21 -13.03
C LYS A 127 -0.28 19.33 -14.06
N GLU A 128 0.93 19.84 -14.28
CA GLU A 128 1.17 20.82 -15.34
C GLU A 128 1.14 20.11 -16.72
N PRO A 129 0.47 20.70 -17.72
CA PRO A 129 0.24 20.09 -19.03
C PRO A 129 1.51 20.04 -19.92
#